data_AF-A0A453HJE0-F1
#
_entry.id   AF-A0A453HJE0-F1
#
_cell.length_a   1.000
_cell.length_b   1.000
_cell.length_c   1.000
_cell.angle_alpha   90.00
_cell.angle_beta   90.00
_cell.angle_gamma   90.00
#
_symmetry.space_group_name_H-M   'P 1'
#
loop_
_entity.id
_entity.type
_entity.pdbx_description
1 polymer ?
#
loop_
_entity_poly.entity_id
_entity_poly.type
_entity_poly.pdbx_seq_one_letter_code
_entity_poly.pdbx_strand_id
1 'polypeptide(L)'
;MRGEPTICVTLHTLITRFSKTAHNLQELGFDYLRDNLSRKKEQLVMRWPRPFHFSIVDEVDSVLIDEGRNPLLISGEDNREAARYPVAAKVADLLIEGAHYTVELKGNNIDLTEDGVTYAEMILGTNDLWDENDPWARFVTNALKAKEFYRRDVQYIVRNGKALIINELTGRVEPKRRWSDGIHQAVEAKEGLKIQADSVIVAQITYQSLFKLYPKLSGMTGTAKTEEKEFLKMFKMPVIEVPTNLPNIRVDLPIQAFATLRGKWQYVREEVESMFQLGRPVLVGTTRYIFLAT
;
A
#
# COMPACT_ATOMS: atom_id res chain seq x y z
N MET A 1 13.91 -44.78 7.71
CA MET A 1 13.54 -43.62 8.55
C MET A 1 12.20 -43.14 8.06
N ARG A 2 11.14 -43.39 8.83
CA ARG A 2 9.75 -43.18 8.42
C ARG A 2 9.40 -41.71 8.65
N GLY A 3 8.99 -40.99 7.60
CA GLY A 3 8.33 -39.70 7.73
C GLY A 3 6.95 -39.93 8.32
N GLU A 4 6.67 -39.32 9.47
CA GLU A 4 5.34 -39.34 10.05
C GLU A 4 4.38 -38.51 9.18
N PRO A 5 3.17 -39.02 8.87
CA PRO A 5 2.17 -38.25 8.16
C PRO A 5 1.63 -37.16 9.10
N THR A 6 1.69 -35.90 8.66
CA THR A 6 1.04 -34.78 9.35
C THR A 6 -0.47 -34.98 9.26
N ILE A 7 -1.07 -35.42 10.37
CA ILE A 7 -2.50 -35.69 10.49
C ILE A 7 -3.24 -34.36 10.61
N CYS A 8 -4.10 -34.03 9.64
CA CYS A 8 -5.12 -32.99 9.80
C CYS A 8 -6.31 -33.63 10.53
N VAL A 9 -6.32 -33.54 11.87
CA VAL A 9 -7.46 -33.95 12.71
C VAL A 9 -8.37 -32.75 12.89
N THR A 10 -9.68 -32.96 12.78
CA THR A 10 -10.74 -32.02 13.20
C THR A 10 -10.40 -31.45 14.59
N LEU A 11 -10.01 -30.18 14.62
CA LEU A 11 -9.25 -29.53 15.69
C LEU A 11 -10.08 -29.17 16.94
N HIS A 12 -11.21 -29.81 17.22
CA HIS A 12 -11.92 -29.50 18.46
C HIS A 12 -11.25 -30.13 19.71
N THR A 13 -10.45 -31.19 19.54
CA THR A 13 -9.96 -32.00 20.68
C THR A 13 -8.43 -32.00 20.88
N LEU A 14 -7.63 -31.60 19.88
CA LEU A 14 -6.16 -31.61 19.94
C LEU A 14 -5.53 -30.26 20.31
N ILE A 15 -6.35 -29.22 20.48
CA ILE A 15 -5.92 -27.83 20.66
C ILE A 15 -5.47 -27.50 22.10
N THR A 16 -5.73 -28.34 23.09
CA THR A 16 -5.68 -27.98 24.52
C THR A 16 -4.28 -27.96 25.17
N ARG A 17 -3.18 -28.24 24.45
CA ARG A 17 -1.82 -28.35 25.04
C ARG A 17 -0.78 -27.29 24.65
N PHE A 18 -1.14 -26.23 23.90
CA PHE A 18 -0.22 -25.13 23.56
C PHE A 18 -0.74 -23.80 24.11
N SER A 19 0.13 -22.93 24.62
CA SER A 19 -0.22 -21.53 24.86
C SER A 19 -0.54 -20.89 23.52
N LYS A 20 -1.83 -20.77 23.20
CA LYS A 20 -2.30 -20.26 21.92
C LYS A 20 -2.57 -18.77 22.01
N THR A 21 -2.13 -18.04 21.00
CA THR A 21 -2.57 -16.68 20.73
C THR A 21 -3.29 -16.65 19.39
N ALA A 22 -4.53 -16.14 19.39
CA ALA A 22 -5.27 -15.85 18.18
C ALA A 22 -5.07 -14.37 17.87
N HIS A 23 -4.57 -14.07 16.67
CA HIS A 23 -4.33 -12.71 16.22
C HIS A 23 -5.15 -12.43 14.96
N ASN A 24 -5.60 -11.20 14.81
CA ASN A 24 -6.05 -10.70 13.52
C ASN A 24 -4.85 -10.68 12.57
N LEU A 25 -5.04 -11.17 11.35
CA LEU A 25 -4.02 -11.25 10.31
C LEU A 25 -3.34 -9.88 10.05
N GLN A 26 -4.10 -8.79 10.03
CA GLN A 26 -3.54 -7.44 9.86
C GLN A 26 -2.68 -7.02 11.04
N GLU A 27 -3.16 -7.24 12.27
CA GLU A 27 -2.43 -6.91 13.50
C GLU A 27 -1.11 -7.67 13.57
N LEU A 28 -1.10 -8.96 13.22
CA LEU A 28 0.12 -9.78 13.17
C LEU A 28 1.16 -9.20 12.21
N GLY A 29 0.73 -8.77 11.02
CA GLY A 29 1.63 -8.14 10.05
C GLY A 29 2.16 -6.79 10.51
N PHE A 30 1.31 -5.96 11.12
CA PHE A 30 1.73 -4.67 11.66
C PHE A 30 2.60 -4.78 12.91
N ASP A 31 2.35 -5.74 13.79
CA ASP A 31 3.23 -6.05 14.92
C ASP A 31 4.63 -6.44 14.42
N TYR A 32 4.71 -7.28 13.37
CA TYR A 32 5.99 -7.65 12.78
C TYR A 32 6.72 -6.43 12.20
N LEU A 33 6.02 -5.59 11.45
CA LEU A 33 6.62 -4.37 10.88
C LEU A 33 7.07 -3.39 11.98
N ARG A 34 6.28 -3.20 13.04
CA ARG A 34 6.62 -2.33 14.18
C ARG A 34 7.83 -2.84 14.95
N ASP A 35 7.94 -4.15 15.16
CA ASP A 35 9.07 -4.75 15.84
C ASP A 35 10.40 -4.53 15.08
N ASN A 36 10.37 -4.57 13.75
CA ASN A 36 11.54 -4.27 12.92
C ASN A 36 11.93 -2.78 12.88
N LEU A 37 11.02 -1.89 13.31
CA LEU A 37 11.28 -0.44 13.40
C LEU A 37 11.68 0.00 14.81
N SER A 38 11.43 -0.83 15.83
CA SER A 38 11.74 -0.51 17.22
C SER A 38 13.25 -0.53 17.49
N ARG A 39 13.74 0.49 18.21
CA ARG A 39 15.14 0.58 18.67
C ARG A 39 15.36 -0.01 20.07
N LYS A 40 14.27 -0.31 20.80
CA LYS A 40 14.29 -0.78 22.19
C LYS A 40 13.75 -2.19 22.26
N LYS A 41 14.49 -3.09 22.92
CA LYS A 41 14.11 -4.51 23.06
C LYS A 41 12.83 -4.68 23.88
N GLU A 42 12.55 -3.75 24.77
CA GLU A 42 11.40 -3.77 25.69
C GLU A 42 10.08 -3.44 24.98
N GLN A 43 10.15 -2.87 23.77
CA GLN A 43 8.98 -2.49 22.97
C GLN A 43 8.57 -3.57 21.95
N LEU A 44 9.32 -4.67 21.86
CA LEU A 44 9.04 -5.75 20.92
C LEU A 44 7.85 -6.58 21.40
N VAL A 45 6.82 -6.68 20.57
CA VAL A 45 5.58 -7.41 20.85
C VAL A 45 5.67 -8.83 20.32
N MET A 46 6.15 -9.00 19.09
CA MET A 46 6.53 -10.29 18.49
C MET A 46 7.94 -10.64 18.97
N ARG A 47 8.00 -10.97 20.26
CA ARG A 47 9.21 -11.15 21.06
C ARG A 47 10.37 -11.85 20.34
N TRP A 48 11.37 -11.06 19.95
CA TRP A 48 12.76 -11.48 20.13
C TRP A 48 12.99 -11.73 21.63
N PRO A 49 13.50 -12.90 22.07
CA PRO A 49 14.30 -13.88 21.33
C PRO A 49 13.57 -15.17 20.95
N ARG A 50 12.23 -15.22 20.90
CA ARG A 50 11.53 -16.45 20.51
C ARG A 50 11.39 -16.50 18.98
N PRO A 51 11.99 -17.49 18.31
CA PRO A 51 11.79 -17.66 16.87
C PRO A 51 10.30 -17.90 16.59
N PHE A 52 9.84 -17.62 15.37
CA PHE A 52 8.56 -18.14 14.93
C PHE A 52 8.53 -19.66 15.13
N HIS A 53 7.40 -20.21 15.57
CA HIS A 53 7.30 -21.64 15.89
C HIS A 53 6.42 -22.37 14.88
N PHE A 54 5.13 -22.09 14.95
CA PHE A 54 4.12 -22.76 14.16
C PHE A 54 2.95 -21.80 13.89
N SER A 55 2.40 -21.87 12.68
CA SER A 55 1.19 -21.14 12.30
C SER A 55 0.16 -22.09 11.71
N ILE A 56 -1.10 -21.89 12.12
CA ILE A 56 -2.27 -22.44 11.45
C ILE A 56 -3.03 -21.25 10.88
N VAL A 57 -3.19 -21.21 9.56
CA VAL A 57 -3.92 -20.17 8.86
C VAL A 57 -5.30 -20.70 8.50
N ASP A 58 -6.35 -20.03 9.00
CA ASP A 58 -7.72 -20.28 8.57
C ASP A 58 -7.99 -19.55 7.25
N GLU A 59 -8.85 -20.11 6.40
CA GLU A 59 -9.09 -19.66 5.02
C GLU A 59 -7.79 -19.36 4.26
N VAL A 60 -6.89 -20.35 4.26
CA VAL A 60 -5.49 -20.19 3.81
C VAL A 60 -5.34 -19.76 2.35
N ASP A 61 -6.31 -20.08 1.49
CA ASP A 61 -6.38 -19.59 0.11
C ASP A 61 -6.69 -18.10 0.05
N SER A 62 -7.70 -17.63 0.78
CA SER A 62 -8.01 -16.21 0.88
C SER A 62 -6.81 -15.42 1.42
N VAL A 63 -6.13 -15.93 2.44
CA VAL A 63 -5.02 -15.23 3.10
C VAL A 63 -3.72 -15.24 2.29
N LEU A 64 -3.30 -16.40 1.77
CA LEU A 64 -1.99 -16.55 1.12
C LEU A 64 -2.01 -16.33 -0.39
N ILE A 65 -3.16 -16.53 -1.04
CA ILE A 65 -3.32 -16.41 -2.49
C ILE A 65 -3.97 -15.06 -2.83
N ASP A 66 -5.19 -14.81 -2.34
CA ASP A 66 -5.97 -13.62 -2.72
C ASP A 66 -5.39 -12.34 -2.08
N GLU A 67 -5.30 -12.30 -0.75
CA GLU A 67 -4.75 -11.16 -0.02
C GLU A 67 -3.22 -11.15 -0.03
N GLY A 68 -2.60 -12.32 -0.14
CA GLY A 68 -1.17 -12.51 0.11
C GLY A 68 -0.24 -11.79 -0.88
N ARG A 69 -0.77 -11.32 -2.01
CA ARG A 69 -0.02 -10.57 -3.02
C ARG A 69 0.07 -9.08 -2.70
N ASN A 70 -0.90 -8.53 -1.98
CA ASN A 70 -0.90 -7.12 -1.62
C ASN A 70 0.00 -6.89 -0.41
N PRO A 71 1.00 -5.99 -0.49
CA PRO A 71 1.87 -5.72 0.64
C PRO A 71 1.12 -4.94 1.72
N LEU A 72 1.31 -5.35 2.98
CA LEU A 72 1.09 -4.50 4.13
C LEU A 72 2.19 -3.46 4.19
N LEU A 73 1.83 -2.21 4.47
CA LEU A 73 2.74 -1.08 4.49
C LEU A 73 2.46 -0.19 5.70
N ILE A 74 3.53 0.24 6.36
CA ILE A 74 3.50 1.31 7.37
C ILE A 74 3.98 2.57 6.69
N SER A 75 3.08 3.55 6.57
CA SER A 75 3.41 4.91 6.18
C SER A 75 3.85 5.70 7.41
N GLY A 76 4.93 6.46 7.27
CA GLY A 76 5.34 7.49 8.21
C GLY A 76 5.22 8.87 7.59
N GLU A 77 5.11 9.87 8.45
CA GLU A 77 5.31 11.27 8.04
C GLU A 77 6.80 11.58 8.19
N ASP A 78 7.49 11.90 7.09
CA ASP A 78 8.82 12.49 7.20
C ASP A 78 8.72 14.01 7.17
N ASN A 79 8.87 14.59 8.36
CA ASN A 79 8.80 16.03 8.56
C ASN A 79 10.16 16.63 8.93
N ARG A 80 11.23 15.83 8.95
CA ARG A 80 12.56 16.29 9.44
C ARG A 80 13.14 17.38 8.56
N GLU A 81 12.80 17.36 7.28
CA GLU A 81 13.37 18.24 6.27
C GLU A 81 12.37 19.25 5.72
N ALA A 82 11.13 19.26 6.25
CA ALA A 82 10.10 20.20 5.82
C ALA A 82 10.55 21.66 6.00
N ALA A 83 11.38 21.94 7.00
CA ALA A 83 11.97 23.26 7.24
C ALA A 83 12.95 23.73 6.15
N ARG A 84 13.47 22.82 5.30
CA ARG A 84 14.42 23.16 4.22
C ARG A 84 13.72 23.79 3.03
N TYR A 85 12.48 23.39 2.72
CA TYR A 85 11.75 23.90 1.55
C TYR A 85 11.52 25.42 1.58
N PRO A 86 11.11 26.07 2.69
CA PRO A 86 10.98 27.52 2.74
C PRO A 86 12.30 28.26 2.57
N VAL A 87 13.41 27.68 3.05
CA VAL A 87 14.75 28.26 2.88
C VAL A 87 15.18 28.14 1.43
N ALA A 88 15.04 26.95 0.84
CA ALA A 88 15.36 26.70 -0.57
C ALA A 88 14.52 27.56 -1.53
N ALA A 89 13.25 27.82 -1.23
CA ALA A 89 12.41 28.73 -2.00
C ALA A 89 13.02 30.15 -2.04
N LYS A 90 13.49 30.68 -0.90
CA LYS A 90 14.16 31.97 -0.84
C LYS A 90 15.49 31.98 -1.59
N VAL A 91 16.26 30.90 -1.52
CA VAL A 91 17.51 30.76 -2.29
C VAL A 91 17.19 30.80 -3.79
N ALA A 92 16.20 30.02 -4.24
CA ALA A 92 15.78 30.00 -5.64
C ALA A 92 15.31 31.37 -6.14
N ASP A 93 14.69 32.20 -5.29
CA ASP A 93 14.30 33.57 -5.64
C ASP A 93 15.53 34.48 -5.89
N LEU A 94 16.64 34.26 -5.18
CA LEU A 94 17.89 35.01 -5.34
C LEU A 94 18.74 34.55 -6.53
N LEU A 95 18.54 33.33 -7.01
CA LEU A 95 19.24 32.82 -8.19
C LEU A 95 18.63 33.40 -9.49
N ILE A 96 19.49 33.63 -10.48
CA ILE A 96 19.15 34.33 -11.74
C ILE A 96 19.34 33.37 -12.90
N GLU A 97 18.30 33.20 -13.73
CA GLU A 97 18.36 32.40 -14.96
C GLU A 97 19.43 32.94 -15.91
N GLY A 98 20.21 32.05 -16.50
CA GLY A 98 21.29 32.37 -17.45
C GLY A 98 22.63 32.73 -16.81
N ALA A 99 22.64 33.08 -15.52
CA ALA A 99 23.86 33.28 -14.74
C ALA A 99 24.10 32.12 -13.76
N HIS A 100 23.13 31.85 -12.90
CA HIS A 100 23.23 30.88 -11.82
C HIS A 100 22.65 29.50 -12.18
N TYR A 101 21.76 29.42 -13.17
CA TYR A 101 21.20 28.16 -13.64
C TYR A 101 20.73 28.28 -15.09
N THR A 102 20.61 27.13 -15.76
CA THR A 102 20.04 27.01 -17.09
C THR A 102 18.71 26.25 -17.02
N VAL A 103 17.78 26.60 -17.92
CA VAL A 103 16.44 26.00 -17.98
C VAL A 103 16.28 25.26 -19.30
N GLU A 104 16.03 23.95 -19.24
CA GLU A 104 15.70 23.14 -20.41
C GLU A 104 14.19 22.89 -20.49
N LEU A 105 13.50 23.68 -21.32
CA LEU A 105 12.04 23.64 -21.46
C LEU A 105 11.48 22.31 -22.01
N LYS A 106 12.26 21.57 -22.82
CA LYS A 106 11.78 20.30 -23.40
C LYS A 106 11.77 19.16 -22.38
N GLY A 107 12.72 19.15 -21.45
CA GLY A 107 12.86 18.13 -20.42
C GLY A 107 12.26 18.52 -19.07
N ASN A 108 11.78 19.77 -18.92
CA ASN A 108 11.49 20.38 -17.62
C ASN A 108 12.64 20.18 -16.61
N ASN A 109 13.87 20.35 -17.10
CA ASN A 109 15.08 20.19 -16.29
C ASN A 109 15.73 21.54 -16.01
N ILE A 110 16.40 21.63 -14.86
CA ILE A 110 17.19 22.79 -14.46
C ILE A 110 18.54 22.28 -14.01
N ASP A 111 19.59 22.89 -14.54
CA ASP A 111 20.97 22.58 -14.18
C ASP A 111 21.60 23.85 -13.57
N LEU A 112 22.20 23.70 -12.40
CA LEU A 112 22.95 24.79 -11.75
C LEU A 112 24.27 25.00 -12.49
N THR A 113 24.65 26.26 -12.70
CA THR A 113 26.01 26.60 -13.16
C THR A 113 26.97 26.57 -11.97
N GLU A 114 28.29 26.54 -12.24
CA GLU A 114 29.30 26.63 -11.17
C GLU A 114 29.10 27.88 -10.30
N ASP A 115 28.83 29.04 -10.93
CA ASP A 115 28.53 30.28 -10.22
C ASP A 115 27.26 30.17 -9.35
N GLY A 116 26.22 29.47 -9.84
CA GLY A 116 25.00 29.25 -9.07
C GLY A 116 25.17 28.31 -7.89
N VAL A 117 26.03 27.29 -8.03
CA VAL A 117 26.42 26.41 -6.91
C VAL A 117 27.10 27.24 -5.83
N THR A 118 28.16 27.97 -6.18
CA THR A 118 28.90 28.80 -5.23
C THR A 118 28.01 29.86 -4.57
N TYR A 119 27.11 30.49 -5.33
CA TYR A 119 26.21 31.49 -4.78
C TYR A 119 25.17 30.88 -3.82
N ALA A 120 24.62 29.71 -4.16
CA ALA A 120 23.69 28.98 -3.29
C ALA A 120 24.37 28.51 -2.00
N GLU A 121 25.60 27.99 -2.09
CA GLU A 121 26.44 27.61 -0.94
C GLU A 121 26.68 28.78 0.00
N MET A 122 27.02 29.94 -0.55
CA MET A 122 27.23 31.17 0.22
C MET A 122 25.96 31.63 0.95
N ILE A 123 24.79 31.55 0.31
CA ILE A 123 23.51 31.93 0.94
C ILE A 123 23.14 30.94 2.05
N LEU A 124 23.37 29.65 1.82
CA LEU A 124 23.04 28.57 2.76
C LEU A 124 24.07 28.42 3.89
N GLY A 125 25.27 29.00 3.74
CA GLY A 125 26.37 28.84 4.68
C GLY A 125 26.93 27.41 4.71
N THR A 126 26.81 26.67 3.60
CA THR A 126 27.39 25.33 3.43
C THR A 126 28.58 25.39 2.46
N ASN A 127 29.49 24.42 2.55
CA ASN A 127 30.63 24.30 1.65
C ASN A 127 30.38 23.31 0.50
N ASP A 128 29.30 22.53 0.58
CA ASP A 128 28.93 21.53 -0.43
C ASP A 128 27.40 21.32 -0.41
N LEU A 129 26.74 21.51 -1.55
CA LEU A 129 25.29 21.24 -1.68
C LEU A 129 24.96 19.74 -1.67
N TRP A 130 25.92 18.87 -1.99
CA TRP A 130 25.75 17.43 -2.11
C TRP A 130 26.26 16.65 -0.89
N ASP A 131 26.57 17.33 0.22
CA ASP A 131 26.98 16.68 1.46
C ASP A 131 25.94 15.62 1.88
N GLU A 132 26.39 14.38 2.11
CA GLU A 132 25.55 13.27 2.56
C GLU A 132 24.90 13.53 3.93
N ASN A 133 25.56 14.33 4.78
CA ASN A 133 25.05 14.67 6.11
C ASN A 133 24.09 15.86 6.09
N ASP A 134 24.24 16.78 5.13
CA ASP A 134 23.38 17.95 4.96
C ASP A 134 23.01 18.25 3.50
N PRO A 135 22.21 17.38 2.85
CA PRO A 135 21.97 17.50 1.41
C PRO A 135 21.01 18.65 1.08
N TRP A 136 21.52 19.70 0.43
CA TRP A 136 20.74 20.87 -0.02
C TRP A 136 20.40 20.85 -1.51
N ALA A 137 21.21 20.18 -2.33
CA ALA A 137 21.10 20.19 -3.78
C ALA A 137 19.67 19.90 -4.26
N ARG A 138 19.04 18.81 -3.77
CA ARG A 138 17.67 18.46 -4.16
C ARG A 138 16.63 19.54 -3.83
N PHE A 139 16.77 20.24 -2.71
CA PHE A 139 15.81 21.25 -2.28
C PHE A 139 15.93 22.50 -3.14
N VAL A 140 17.17 22.93 -3.43
CA VAL A 140 17.45 24.07 -4.31
C VAL A 140 16.96 23.78 -5.73
N THR A 141 17.28 22.60 -6.29
CA THR A 141 16.80 22.19 -7.61
C THR A 141 15.28 22.11 -7.67
N ASN A 142 14.62 21.56 -6.65
CA ASN A 142 13.16 21.49 -6.62
C ASN A 142 12.51 22.88 -6.47
N ALA A 143 13.12 23.78 -5.70
CA ALA A 143 12.66 25.16 -5.57
C ALA A 143 12.79 25.92 -6.89
N LEU A 144 13.90 25.75 -7.62
CA LEU A 144 14.06 26.30 -8.97
C LEU A 144 13.04 25.71 -9.94
N LYS A 145 12.80 24.40 -9.92
CA LYS A 145 11.77 23.75 -10.75
C LYS A 145 10.39 24.32 -10.44
N ALA A 146 10.05 24.46 -9.17
CA ALA A 146 8.81 25.10 -8.71
C ALA A 146 8.70 26.56 -9.17
N LYS A 147 9.81 27.32 -9.15
CA LYS A 147 9.88 28.71 -9.63
C LYS A 147 9.56 28.79 -11.13
N GLU A 148 10.24 28.01 -11.96
CA GLU A 148 10.18 28.14 -13.43
C GLU A 148 9.00 27.41 -14.09
N PHE A 149 8.75 26.15 -13.73
CA PHE A 149 7.81 25.28 -14.44
C PHE A 149 6.40 25.27 -13.84
N TYR A 150 6.25 25.63 -12.56
CA TYR A 150 4.98 25.55 -11.85
C TYR A 150 4.45 26.95 -11.56
N ARG A 151 3.57 27.43 -12.44
CA ARG A 151 2.95 28.76 -12.37
C ARG A 151 1.53 28.65 -11.84
N ARG A 152 1.21 29.57 -10.94
CA ARG A 152 -0.13 29.75 -10.41
C ARG A 152 -1.09 30.11 -11.54
N ASP A 153 -2.30 29.58 -11.47
CA ASP A 153 -3.38 29.72 -12.45
C ASP A 153 -3.08 29.08 -13.83
N VAL A 154 -2.00 28.29 -13.92
CA VAL A 154 -1.66 27.47 -15.10
C VAL A 154 -1.54 26.01 -14.70
N GLN A 155 -0.55 25.65 -13.87
CA GLN A 155 -0.36 24.27 -13.40
C GLN A 155 -1.14 23.96 -12.11
N TYR A 156 -1.46 24.99 -11.31
CA TYR A 156 -2.19 24.82 -10.05
C TYR A 156 -2.90 26.09 -9.61
N ILE A 157 -3.81 25.95 -8.66
CA ILE A 157 -4.45 27.06 -7.94
C ILE A 157 -4.21 26.94 -6.45
N VAL A 158 -4.23 28.08 -5.74
CA VAL A 158 -4.19 28.11 -4.28
C VAL A 158 -5.61 28.32 -3.75
N ARG A 159 -6.11 27.36 -2.97
CA ARG A 159 -7.44 27.45 -2.34
C ARG A 159 -7.41 26.86 -0.94
N ASN A 160 -8.02 27.55 0.03
CA ASN A 160 -8.07 27.13 1.44
C ASN A 160 -6.68 26.81 2.03
N GLY A 161 -5.65 27.59 1.65
CA GLY A 161 -4.28 27.37 2.10
C GLY A 161 -3.59 26.12 1.55
N LYS A 162 -4.09 25.56 0.43
CA LYS A 162 -3.52 24.39 -0.25
C LYS A 162 -3.28 24.67 -1.73
N ALA A 163 -2.19 24.14 -2.28
CA ALA A 163 -1.95 24.09 -3.71
C ALA A 163 -2.70 22.89 -4.33
N LEU A 164 -3.60 23.15 -5.28
CA LEU A 164 -4.40 22.14 -5.96
C LEU A 164 -4.00 22.07 -7.44
N ILE A 165 -3.63 20.88 -7.90
CA ILE A 165 -3.16 20.65 -9.27
C ILE A 165 -4.30 20.84 -10.27
N ILE A 166 -4.02 21.52 -11.37
CA ILE A 166 -4.90 21.58 -12.54
C ILE A 166 -4.40 20.53 -13.54
N ASN A 167 -5.32 19.69 -14.01
CA ASN A 167 -5.03 18.74 -15.07
C ASN A 167 -4.92 19.47 -16.41
N GLU A 168 -3.74 19.46 -17.02
CA GLU A 168 -3.45 20.20 -18.27
C GLU A 168 -4.36 19.84 -19.45
N LEU A 169 -4.84 18.59 -19.53
CA LEU A 169 -5.69 18.13 -20.62
C LEU A 169 -7.15 18.55 -20.47
N THR A 170 -7.63 18.64 -19.21
CA THR A 170 -9.07 18.82 -18.93
C THR A 170 -9.41 20.14 -18.24
N GLY A 171 -8.41 20.87 -17.75
CA GLY A 171 -8.57 22.07 -16.91
C GLY A 171 -9.19 21.79 -15.54
N ARG A 172 -9.41 20.52 -15.17
CA ARG A 172 -10.06 20.16 -13.90
C ARG A 172 -9.08 20.20 -12.75
N VAL A 173 -9.57 20.65 -11.59
CA VAL A 173 -8.81 20.64 -10.34
C VAL A 173 -8.81 19.23 -9.75
N GLU A 174 -7.64 18.71 -9.42
CA GLU A 174 -7.41 17.36 -8.87
C GLU A 174 -6.98 17.45 -7.40
N PRO A 175 -7.90 17.61 -6.43
CA PRO A 175 -7.56 17.92 -5.04
C PRO A 175 -6.89 16.78 -4.27
N LYS A 176 -6.92 15.56 -4.81
CA LYS A 176 -6.26 14.38 -4.21
C LYS A 176 -4.89 14.09 -4.82
N ARG A 177 -4.51 14.79 -5.90
CA ARG A 177 -3.24 14.57 -6.59
C ARG A 177 -2.17 15.49 -6.02
N ARG A 178 -0.97 14.95 -5.86
CA ARG A 178 0.25 15.69 -5.51
C ARG A 178 1.33 15.36 -6.54
N TRP A 179 2.27 16.29 -6.76
CA TRP A 179 3.46 16.00 -7.55
C TRP A 179 4.45 15.20 -6.70
N SER A 180 5.22 14.31 -7.34
CA SER A 180 6.23 13.48 -6.68
C SER A 180 7.52 14.26 -6.38
N ASP A 181 8.48 13.58 -5.76
CA ASP A 181 9.88 14.01 -5.64
C ASP A 181 10.09 15.35 -4.94
N GLY A 182 9.21 15.72 -4.00
CA GLY A 182 9.32 16.96 -3.23
C GLY A 182 8.86 18.23 -3.97
N ILE A 183 8.37 18.11 -5.21
CA ILE A 183 7.92 19.25 -6.01
C ILE A 183 6.69 19.91 -5.39
N HIS A 184 5.76 19.12 -4.83
CA HIS A 184 4.56 19.68 -4.22
C HIS A 184 4.89 20.56 -3.00
N GLN A 185 5.85 20.13 -2.18
CA GLN A 185 6.34 20.88 -1.03
C GLN A 185 7.10 22.13 -1.48
N ALA A 186 7.86 22.06 -2.57
CA ALA A 186 8.53 23.22 -3.14
C ALA A 186 7.52 24.27 -3.65
N VAL A 187 6.41 23.84 -4.27
CA VAL A 187 5.32 24.73 -4.67
C VAL A 187 4.56 25.29 -3.45
N GLU A 188 4.28 24.47 -2.44
CA GLU A 188 3.70 24.94 -1.17
C GLU A 188 4.62 26.00 -0.51
N ALA A 189 5.93 25.79 -0.51
CA ALA A 189 6.92 26.72 0.03
C ALA A 189 7.01 28.03 -0.78
N LYS A 190 7.02 27.93 -2.12
CA LYS A 190 6.99 29.08 -3.04
C LYS A 190 5.81 30.00 -2.76
N GLU A 191 4.64 29.45 -2.48
CA GLU A 191 3.41 30.21 -2.18
C GLU A 191 3.25 30.56 -0.69
N GLY A 192 4.24 30.22 0.16
CA GLY A 192 4.18 30.49 1.60
C GLY A 192 3.12 29.69 2.36
N LEU A 193 2.71 28.53 1.82
CA LEU A 193 1.70 27.65 2.40
C LEU A 193 2.30 26.73 3.47
N LYS A 194 1.41 26.14 4.29
CA LYS A 194 1.82 25.10 5.24
C LYS A 194 2.22 23.84 4.47
N ILE A 195 3.50 23.52 4.52
CA ILE A 195 4.07 22.32 3.90
C ILE A 195 3.47 21.09 4.57
N GLN A 196 2.92 20.21 3.75
CA GLN A 196 2.43 18.92 4.20
C GLN A 196 3.52 17.87 3.97
N ALA A 197 3.86 17.13 5.02
CA ALA A 197 4.78 16.00 4.93
C ALA A 197 4.27 14.98 3.89
N ASP A 198 5.19 14.43 3.11
CA ASP A 198 4.85 13.28 2.28
C ASP A 198 4.68 12.04 3.16
N SER A 199 3.70 11.23 2.79
CA SER A 199 3.58 9.88 3.31
C SER A 199 4.66 9.04 2.66
N VAL A 200 5.71 8.73 3.41
CA VAL A 200 6.77 7.82 2.96
C VAL A 200 6.48 6.41 3.46
N ILE A 201 6.75 5.40 2.63
CA ILE A 201 6.66 4.00 3.05
C ILE A 201 7.89 3.71 3.92
N VAL A 202 7.68 3.50 5.22
CA VAL A 202 8.75 3.24 6.19
C VAL A 202 9.14 1.77 6.21
N ALA A 203 8.15 0.88 6.10
CA ALA A 203 8.35 -0.56 6.03
C ALA A 203 7.20 -1.22 5.28
N GLN A 204 7.48 -2.34 4.63
CA GLN A 204 6.46 -3.15 3.94
C GLN A 204 6.77 -4.64 4.01
N ILE A 205 5.74 -5.49 4.03
CA ILE A 205 5.84 -6.95 3.92
C ILE A 205 4.58 -7.54 3.29
N THR A 206 4.70 -8.60 2.49
CA THR A 206 3.54 -9.38 2.03
C THR A 206 3.22 -10.51 3.00
N TYR A 207 1.96 -10.93 3.11
CA TYR A 207 1.61 -12.09 3.96
C TYR A 207 2.37 -13.35 3.56
N GLN A 208 2.60 -13.55 2.26
CA GLN A 208 3.41 -14.67 1.77
C GLN A 208 4.83 -14.66 2.36
N SER A 209 5.44 -13.49 2.45
CA SER A 209 6.78 -13.34 3.02
C SER A 209 6.76 -13.50 4.54
N LEU A 210 5.75 -12.93 5.21
CA LEU A 210 5.56 -13.05 6.65
C LEU A 210 5.42 -14.51 7.09
N PHE A 211 4.54 -15.28 6.45
CA PHE A 211 4.27 -16.66 6.84
C PHE A 211 5.41 -17.63 6.50
N LYS A 212 6.28 -17.29 5.55
CA LYS A 212 7.53 -18.04 5.29
C LYS A 212 8.52 -17.97 6.44
N LEU A 213 8.39 -17.00 7.35
CA LEU A 213 9.24 -16.92 8.54
C LEU A 213 8.92 -18.02 9.56
N TYR A 214 7.74 -18.65 9.47
CA TYR A 214 7.36 -19.73 10.37
C TYR A 214 8.03 -21.06 9.96
N PRO A 215 8.78 -21.73 10.85
CA PRO A 215 9.41 -23.03 10.56
C PRO A 215 8.41 -24.13 10.19
N LYS A 216 7.20 -24.04 10.72
CA LYS A 216 6.08 -24.91 10.38
C LYS A 216 4.85 -24.07 10.06
N LEU A 217 4.28 -24.30 8.89
CA LEU A 217 3.07 -23.63 8.41
C LEU A 217 2.04 -24.68 8.01
N SER A 218 0.82 -24.51 8.47
CA SER A 218 -0.35 -25.29 8.08
C SER A 218 -1.52 -24.35 7.83
N GLY A 219 -2.51 -24.81 7.10
CA GLY A 219 -3.74 -24.06 6.91
C GLY A 219 -4.92 -24.95 6.59
N MET A 220 -6.11 -24.36 6.69
CA MET A 220 -7.38 -25.00 6.39
C MET A 220 -8.24 -24.08 5.52
N THR A 221 -9.02 -24.67 4.62
CA THR A 221 -9.99 -24.00 3.75
C THR A 221 -10.84 -25.06 3.05
N GLY A 222 -12.03 -24.68 2.57
CA GLY A 222 -12.88 -25.53 1.75
C GLY A 222 -12.41 -25.65 0.28
N THR A 223 -11.53 -24.77 -0.19
CA THR A 223 -11.28 -24.58 -1.63
C THR A 223 -9.81 -24.72 -2.07
N ALA A 224 -8.92 -25.25 -1.22
CA ALA A 224 -7.49 -25.35 -1.53
C ALA A 224 -7.12 -26.28 -2.70
N LYS A 225 -7.99 -27.22 -3.10
CA LYS A 225 -7.60 -28.26 -4.08
C LYS A 225 -7.31 -27.67 -5.47
N THR A 226 -8.00 -26.60 -5.85
CA THR A 226 -7.75 -25.90 -7.12
C THR A 226 -6.40 -25.21 -7.12
N GLU A 227 -5.95 -24.70 -5.96
CA GLU A 227 -4.71 -23.94 -5.79
C GLU A 227 -3.53 -24.78 -5.26
N GLU A 228 -3.64 -26.11 -5.28
CA GLU A 228 -2.63 -27.03 -4.74
C GLU A 228 -1.22 -26.79 -5.30
N LYS A 229 -1.13 -26.47 -6.60
CA LYS A 229 0.14 -26.17 -7.26
C LYS A 229 0.79 -24.91 -6.68
N GLU A 230 0.03 -23.89 -6.33
CA GLU A 230 0.53 -22.64 -5.78
C GLU A 230 1.04 -22.87 -4.34
N PHE A 231 0.26 -23.57 -3.50
CA PHE A 231 0.68 -23.95 -2.14
C PHE A 231 1.96 -24.79 -2.12
N LEU A 232 2.05 -25.80 -2.99
CA LEU A 232 3.23 -26.65 -3.08
C LEU A 232 4.44 -25.87 -3.58
N LYS A 233 4.27 -25.00 -4.58
CA LYS A 233 5.36 -24.21 -5.14
C LYS A 233 5.90 -23.20 -4.13
N MET A 234 5.01 -22.42 -3.51
CA MET A 234 5.34 -21.24 -2.71
C MET A 234 5.66 -21.56 -1.25
N PHE A 235 4.94 -22.50 -0.64
CA PHE A 235 5.01 -22.82 0.78
C PHE A 235 5.46 -24.26 1.08
N LYS A 236 5.66 -25.08 0.04
CA LYS A 236 5.95 -26.52 0.19
C LYS A 236 4.86 -27.26 0.98
N MET A 237 3.62 -26.76 0.89
CA MET A 237 2.47 -27.32 1.58
C MET A 237 1.66 -28.18 0.61
N PRO A 238 1.57 -29.51 0.83
CA PRO A 238 0.63 -30.35 0.08
C PRO A 238 -0.80 -30.10 0.56
N VAL A 239 -1.78 -30.25 -0.34
CA VAL A 239 -3.21 -30.12 -0.02
C VAL A 239 -3.81 -31.50 0.19
N ILE A 240 -4.37 -31.73 1.37
CA ILE A 240 -5.04 -32.98 1.73
C ILE A 240 -6.54 -32.71 1.76
N GLU A 241 -7.28 -33.40 0.90
CA GLU A 241 -8.74 -33.35 0.91
C GLU A 241 -9.28 -34.24 2.03
N VAL A 242 -10.00 -33.62 2.96
CA VAL A 242 -10.60 -34.32 4.10
C VAL A 242 -12.04 -34.70 3.75
N PRO A 243 -12.46 -35.96 3.91
CA PRO A 243 -13.85 -36.37 3.64
C PRO A 243 -14.85 -35.56 4.46
N THR A 244 -16.02 -35.28 3.86
CA THR A 244 -17.10 -34.60 4.57
C THR A 244 -17.69 -35.50 5.64
N ASN A 245 -18.12 -34.91 6.76
CA ASN A 245 -18.77 -35.66 7.84
C ASN A 245 -20.10 -36.32 7.38
N LEU A 246 -20.81 -35.69 6.44
CA LEU A 246 -22.02 -36.20 5.83
C LEU A 246 -21.91 -36.14 4.30
N PRO A 247 -22.60 -37.02 3.56
CA PRO A 247 -22.69 -36.92 2.11
C PRO A 247 -23.25 -35.56 1.69
N ASN A 248 -22.63 -34.93 0.70
CA ASN A 248 -23.12 -33.68 0.15
C ASN A 248 -24.36 -33.94 -0.72
N ILE A 249 -25.51 -33.40 -0.32
CA ILE A 249 -26.78 -33.49 -1.05
C ILE A 249 -27.17 -32.17 -1.74
N ARG A 250 -26.26 -31.18 -1.77
CA ARG A 250 -26.50 -29.89 -2.44
C ARG A 250 -26.62 -30.12 -3.95
N VAL A 251 -27.65 -29.55 -4.54
CA VAL A 251 -27.85 -29.56 -5.99
C VAL A 251 -27.22 -28.31 -6.59
N ASP A 252 -26.07 -28.47 -7.24
CA ASP A 252 -25.39 -27.41 -7.96
C ASP A 252 -26.00 -27.27 -9.37
N LEU A 253 -26.70 -26.15 -9.61
CA LEU A 253 -27.33 -25.86 -10.90
C LEU A 253 -26.28 -25.39 -11.93
N PRO A 254 -26.49 -25.65 -13.23
CA PRO A 254 -25.57 -25.21 -14.27
C PRO A 254 -25.51 -23.69 -14.37
N ILE A 255 -24.35 -23.19 -14.84
CA ILE A 255 -24.13 -21.75 -15.05
C ILE A 255 -25.11 -21.22 -16.10
N GLN A 256 -25.80 -20.13 -15.78
CA GLN A 256 -26.67 -19.41 -16.70
C GLN A 256 -25.97 -18.17 -17.26
N ALA A 257 -25.93 -18.05 -18.59
CA ALA A 257 -25.36 -16.91 -19.29
C ALA A 257 -26.46 -16.01 -19.86
N PHE A 258 -26.29 -14.69 -19.74
CA PHE A 258 -27.26 -13.70 -20.21
C PHE A 258 -26.60 -12.75 -21.20
N ALA A 259 -27.31 -12.39 -22.27
CA ALA A 259 -26.81 -11.48 -23.30
C ALA A 259 -26.58 -10.05 -22.78
N THR A 260 -27.33 -9.61 -21.77
CA THR A 260 -27.21 -8.26 -21.19
C THR A 260 -27.13 -8.32 -19.67
N LEU A 261 -26.40 -7.35 -19.10
CA LEU A 261 -26.31 -7.19 -17.65
C LEU A 261 -27.69 -6.92 -17.02
N ARG A 262 -28.52 -6.13 -17.69
CA ARG A 262 -29.91 -5.86 -17.26
C ARG A 262 -30.74 -7.13 -17.22
N GLY A 263 -30.68 -7.96 -18.27
CA GLY A 263 -31.37 -9.25 -18.30
C GLY A 263 -30.94 -10.18 -17.18
N LYS A 264 -29.63 -10.26 -16.89
CA LYS A 264 -29.09 -11.03 -15.77
C LYS A 264 -29.71 -10.59 -14.43
N TRP A 265 -29.70 -9.30 -14.13
CA TRP A 265 -30.20 -8.79 -12.84
C TRP A 265 -31.72 -8.89 -12.72
N GLN A 266 -32.45 -8.73 -13.83
CA GLN A 266 -33.88 -8.95 -13.85
C GLN A 266 -34.22 -10.41 -13.51
N TYR A 267 -33.51 -11.37 -14.12
CA TYR A 267 -33.67 -12.79 -13.81
C TYR A 267 -33.35 -13.09 -12.34
N VAL A 268 -32.22 -12.58 -11.83
CA VAL A 268 -31.83 -12.75 -10.41
C VAL A 268 -32.92 -12.20 -9.47
N ARG A 269 -33.51 -11.04 -9.78
CA ARG A 269 -34.61 -10.46 -9.00
C ARG A 269 -35.82 -11.39 -8.96
N GLU A 270 -36.23 -11.90 -10.12
CA GLU A 270 -37.39 -12.79 -10.25
C GLU A 270 -37.18 -14.12 -9.53
N GLU A 271 -35.97 -14.69 -9.59
CA GLU A 271 -35.59 -15.91 -8.86
C GLU A 271 -35.65 -15.70 -7.35
N VAL A 272 -35.08 -14.60 -6.84
CA VAL A 272 -35.11 -14.25 -5.41
C VAL A 272 -36.55 -14.06 -4.94
N GLU A 273 -37.39 -13.38 -5.72
CA GLU A 273 -38.81 -13.16 -5.43
C GLU A 273 -39.59 -14.48 -5.35
N SER A 274 -39.37 -15.38 -6.32
CA SER A 274 -39.97 -16.72 -6.33
C SER A 274 -39.56 -17.56 -5.10
N MET A 275 -38.26 -17.59 -4.78
CA MET A 275 -37.76 -18.32 -3.61
C MET A 275 -38.28 -17.74 -2.29
N PHE A 276 -38.38 -16.41 -2.20
CA PHE A 276 -38.95 -15.73 -1.05
C PHE A 276 -40.43 -16.09 -0.85
N GLN A 277 -41.23 -16.10 -1.92
CA GLN A 277 -42.64 -16.53 -1.86
C GLN A 277 -42.80 -17.98 -1.39
N LEU A 278 -41.82 -18.84 -1.69
CA LEU A 278 -41.77 -20.24 -1.22
C LEU A 278 -41.24 -20.40 0.22
N GLY A 279 -40.83 -19.30 0.88
CA GLY A 279 -40.23 -19.33 2.21
C GLY A 279 -38.80 -19.89 2.25
N ARG A 280 -38.10 -19.95 1.12
CA ARG A 280 -36.72 -20.45 1.04
C ARG A 280 -35.72 -19.32 1.30
N PRO A 281 -34.73 -19.51 2.18
CA PRO A 281 -33.68 -18.52 2.38
C PRO A 281 -32.76 -18.44 1.15
N VAL A 282 -32.35 -17.22 0.80
CA VAL A 282 -31.50 -16.96 -0.37
C VAL A 282 -30.28 -16.14 0.04
N LEU A 283 -29.11 -16.54 -0.44
CA LEU A 283 -27.85 -15.78 -0.32
C LEU A 283 -27.39 -15.40 -1.73
N VAL A 284 -27.26 -14.10 -2.00
CA VAL A 284 -26.81 -13.57 -3.29
C VAL A 284 -25.39 -13.03 -3.17
N GLY A 285 -24.43 -13.68 -3.84
CA GLY A 285 -23.04 -13.21 -3.92
C GLY A 285 -22.86 -12.13 -4.98
N THR A 286 -22.21 -11.01 -4.63
CA THR A 286 -21.84 -9.95 -5.58
C THR A 286 -20.36 -9.59 -5.42
N THR A 287 -19.70 -9.20 -6.51
CA THR A 287 -18.26 -8.91 -6.51
C THR A 287 -17.91 -7.44 -6.25
N ARG A 288 -18.89 -6.52 -6.32
CA ARG A 288 -18.69 -5.08 -6.10
C ARG A 288 -19.94 -4.47 -5.48
N TYR A 289 -19.74 -3.49 -4.60
CA TYR A 289 -20.80 -2.56 -4.21
C TYR A 289 -21.17 -1.72 -5.43
N ILE A 290 -22.31 -2.05 -6.05
CA ILE A 290 -22.91 -1.18 -7.07
C ILE A 290 -23.89 -0.30 -6.30
N PHE A 291 -23.53 0.98 -6.12
CA PHE A 291 -24.51 1.99 -5.78
C PHE A 291 -25.47 2.09 -6.97
N LEU A 292 -26.65 1.49 -6.82
CA LEU A 292 -27.78 1.79 -7.68
C LEU A 292 -28.19 3.21 -7.35
N ALA A 293 -27.69 4.17 -8.14
CA ALA A 293 -28.23 5.53 -8.13
C ALA A 293 -29.71 5.41 -8.51
N THR A 294 -30.57 5.60 -7.50
CA THR A 294 -32.00 5.86 -7.65
C THR A 294 -32.23 7.19 -8.34
#